data_AF-A0A8D8RZD2-F1
#
_entry.id   AF-A0A8D8RZD2-F1
#
_cell.length_a   1.000
_cell.length_b   1.000
_cell.length_c   1.000
_cell.angle_alpha   90.00
_cell.angle_beta   90.00
_cell.angle_gamma   90.00
#
_symmetry.space_group_name_H-M   'P 1'
#
loop_
_entity.id
_entity.type
_entity.pdbx_description
1 polymer ?
#
loop_
_entity_poly.entity_id
_entity_poly.type
_entity_poly.pdbx_seq_one_letter_code
_entity_poly.pdbx_strand_id
1 'polypeptide(L)'
;MEKVPFISADTISCALRPEPFHLQLVEGINNDVCISSLVSAGHFFVQLPSHPSHASLTSLNLLMNTTYSSSQAPLLPAPVENALVAAPAMGGWFRAQILAVDPVTASCTVKFVDYGGYLSLETAALRQIRADFLSLPFQAIECGLANIVPNNNTSNNSTEGESGLTVESETPVSSSCSTEWSEEARGLVHGLTSGHILQAQVYDYDQNTGVPMVYLYTLRDSEVVLVNQELVERGYAKLHEEAASLVSSTETKVSPSTTTSSGISSPSSEQSTTPESDITPILATVNEITPLTAAST
;
A
#
# COMPACT_ATOMS: atom_id res chain seq x y z
N MET A 1 -14.29 37.71 -0.84
CA MET A 1 -13.97 36.28 -0.70
C MET A 1 -14.96 35.69 0.27
N GLU A 2 -15.84 34.82 -0.19
CA GLU A 2 -16.80 34.14 0.67
C GLU A 2 -16.03 33.22 1.64
N LYS A 3 -16.39 33.26 2.94
CA LYS A 3 -15.65 32.54 3.98
C LYS A 3 -16.05 31.07 3.89
N VAL A 4 -15.20 30.24 3.26
CA VAL A 4 -15.43 28.79 3.17
C VAL A 4 -15.48 28.20 4.59
N PRO A 5 -16.50 27.39 4.93
CA PRO A 5 -16.67 26.86 6.28
C PRO A 5 -15.66 25.75 6.60
N PHE A 6 -15.27 25.70 7.87
CA PHE A 6 -14.63 24.54 8.47
C PHE A 6 -15.71 23.58 8.99
N ILE A 7 -15.47 22.28 8.89
CA ILE A 7 -16.43 21.27 9.34
C ILE A 7 -16.17 20.94 10.81
N SER A 8 -17.23 20.97 11.63
CA SER A 8 -17.20 20.47 13.00
C SER A 8 -17.13 18.94 13.01
N ALA A 9 -16.37 18.37 13.95
CA ALA A 9 -16.24 16.91 14.09
C ALA A 9 -17.60 16.19 14.21
N ASP A 10 -18.56 16.82 14.89
CA ASP A 10 -19.91 16.26 15.11
C ASP A 10 -20.75 16.16 13.84
N THR A 11 -20.50 17.01 12.83
CA THR A 11 -21.25 17.02 11.57
C THR A 11 -20.92 15.80 10.70
N ILE A 12 -19.76 15.16 10.92
CA ILE A 12 -19.26 14.04 10.09
C ILE A 12 -19.74 12.68 10.64
N SER A 13 -20.22 12.62 11.88
CA SER A 13 -20.55 11.35 12.56
C SER A 13 -21.81 10.64 12.02
N CYS A 14 -22.73 11.32 11.30
CA CYS A 14 -24.06 10.72 11.02
C CYS A 14 -24.63 10.87 9.59
N ALA A 15 -23.88 11.30 8.56
CA ALA A 15 -24.50 11.50 7.24
C ALA A 15 -23.63 11.28 5.99
N LEU A 16 -22.43 10.70 6.10
CA LEU A 16 -21.66 10.26 4.93
C LEU A 16 -21.22 8.82 5.15
N ARG A 17 -21.97 7.87 4.59
CA ARG A 17 -21.34 6.58 4.23
C ARG A 17 -20.17 6.93 3.30
N PRO A 18 -18.93 6.46 3.53
CA PRO A 18 -17.76 6.98 2.81
C PRO A 18 -17.64 6.51 1.35
N GLU A 19 -18.65 5.82 0.81
CA GLU A 19 -18.64 5.22 -0.52
C GLU A 19 -18.39 6.18 -1.69
N PRO A 20 -18.79 7.48 -1.70
CA PRO A 20 -18.45 8.34 -2.84
C PRO A 20 -17.05 8.99 -2.74
N PHE A 21 -16.30 8.80 -1.64
CA PHE A 21 -15.01 9.47 -1.43
C PHE A 21 -13.80 8.55 -1.56
N HIS A 22 -13.97 7.23 -1.49
CA HIS A 22 -12.85 6.30 -1.58
C HIS A 22 -12.66 5.82 -3.01
N LEU A 23 -11.42 5.89 -3.49
CA LEU A 23 -11.06 5.17 -4.71
C LEU A 23 -11.09 3.66 -4.43
N GLN A 24 -11.43 2.89 -5.45
CA GLN A 24 -11.48 1.43 -5.40
C GLN A 24 -10.61 0.87 -6.54
N LEU A 25 -10.00 -0.29 -6.27
CA LEU A 25 -9.39 -1.09 -7.33
C LEU A 25 -10.52 -1.78 -8.11
N VAL A 26 -10.38 -1.85 -9.43
CA VAL A 26 -11.35 -2.52 -10.29
C VAL A 26 -11.09 -4.02 -10.27
N GLU A 27 -12.11 -4.80 -9.95
CA GLU A 27 -12.06 -6.25 -9.95
C GLU A 27 -11.88 -6.83 -11.38
N GLY A 28 -11.25 -8.00 -11.46
CA GLY A 28 -11.11 -8.74 -12.72
C GLY A 28 -10.09 -8.15 -13.72
N ILE A 29 -9.42 -7.05 -13.38
CA ILE A 29 -8.36 -6.44 -14.20
C ILE A 29 -7.09 -6.18 -13.39
N ASN A 30 -6.00 -5.90 -14.10
CA ASN A 30 -4.77 -5.38 -13.50
C ASN A 30 -4.89 -3.87 -13.35
N ASN A 31 -4.76 -3.38 -12.12
CA ASN A 31 -4.76 -1.97 -11.79
C ASN A 31 -3.33 -1.46 -11.77
N ASP A 32 -3.03 -0.42 -12.54
CA ASP A 32 -1.73 0.27 -12.48
C ASP A 32 -1.67 1.13 -11.21
N VAL A 33 -0.78 0.76 -10.29
CA VAL A 33 -0.67 1.37 -8.96
C VAL A 33 0.76 1.76 -8.62
N CYS A 34 0.93 2.62 -7.62
CA CYS A 34 2.21 2.80 -6.93
C CYS A 34 1.99 2.67 -5.42
N ILE A 35 2.97 2.11 -4.69
CA ILE A 35 2.91 2.07 -3.22
C ILE A 35 3.21 3.47 -2.68
N SER A 36 2.25 4.06 -1.97
CA SER A 36 2.37 5.37 -1.34
C SER A 36 2.81 5.30 0.13
N SER A 37 2.52 4.18 0.80
CA SER A 37 2.96 3.91 2.17
C SER A 37 3.06 2.41 2.42
N LEU A 38 4.10 1.97 3.12
CA LEU A 38 4.37 0.56 3.41
C LEU A 38 4.42 0.37 4.93
N VAL A 39 3.40 -0.28 5.50
CA VAL A 39 3.28 -0.54 6.95
C VAL A 39 4.03 -1.82 7.32
N SER A 40 3.76 -2.89 6.58
CA SER A 40 4.48 -4.17 6.66
C SER A 40 4.56 -4.81 5.29
N ALA A 41 5.24 -5.94 5.13
CA ALA A 41 5.32 -6.61 3.83
C ALA A 41 3.95 -7.03 3.28
N GLY A 42 2.99 -7.36 4.15
CA GLY A 42 1.63 -7.73 3.76
C GLY A 42 0.57 -6.64 3.95
N HIS A 43 0.96 -5.42 4.35
CA HIS A 43 0.02 -4.32 4.61
C HIS A 43 0.59 -2.99 4.12
N PHE A 44 -0.07 -2.40 3.13
CA PHE A 44 0.42 -1.22 2.43
C PHE A 44 -0.72 -0.39 1.88
N PHE A 45 -0.37 0.76 1.32
CA PHE A 45 -1.29 1.66 0.67
C PHE A 45 -0.82 1.95 -0.74
N VAL A 46 -1.78 2.03 -1.65
CA VAL A 46 -1.53 2.33 -3.05
C VAL A 46 -2.28 3.56 -3.51
N GLN A 47 -1.70 4.26 -4.48
CA GLN A 47 -2.40 5.27 -5.28
C GLN A 47 -2.57 4.73 -6.72
N LEU A 48 -3.50 5.34 -7.46
CA LEU A 48 -3.77 5.03 -8.88
C LEU A 48 -3.27 6.19 -9.76
N PRO A 49 -2.03 6.16 -10.29
CA PRO A 49 -1.47 7.27 -11.05
C PRO A 49 -2.26 7.64 -12.32
N SER A 50 -2.93 6.66 -12.92
CA SER A 50 -3.77 6.82 -14.11
C SER A 50 -5.20 7.32 -13.79
N HIS A 51 -5.59 7.41 -12.51
CA HIS A 51 -6.91 7.89 -12.14
C HIS A 51 -7.01 9.42 -12.33
N PRO A 52 -8.12 9.97 -12.89
CA PRO A 52 -8.24 11.41 -13.18
C PRO A 52 -8.03 12.35 -11.97
N SER A 53 -8.31 11.87 -10.75
CA SER A 53 -8.10 12.66 -9.53
C SER A 53 -6.64 12.78 -9.10
N HIS A 54 -5.76 11.86 -9.52
CA HIS A 54 -4.39 11.76 -8.99
C HIS A 54 -3.59 13.04 -9.22
N ALA A 55 -3.68 13.63 -10.41
CA ALA A 55 -3.01 14.88 -10.74
C ALA A 55 -3.46 16.07 -9.86
N SER A 56 -4.69 16.03 -9.34
CA SER A 56 -5.24 17.10 -8.49
C SER A 56 -4.69 17.07 -7.05
N LEU A 57 -4.06 15.97 -6.64
CA LEU A 57 -3.46 15.83 -5.31
C LEU A 57 -2.37 16.89 -5.06
N THR A 58 -1.56 17.19 -6.08
CA THR A 58 -0.52 18.23 -5.99
C THR A 58 -1.11 19.60 -5.69
N SER A 59 -2.21 19.97 -6.34
CA SER A 59 -2.90 21.23 -6.08
C SER A 59 -3.53 21.27 -4.69
N LEU A 60 -4.12 20.16 -4.24
CA LEU A 60 -4.66 20.04 -2.89
C LEU A 60 -3.56 20.24 -1.84
N ASN A 61 -2.40 19.61 -1.99
CA ASN A 61 -1.28 19.75 -1.06
C ASN A 61 -0.82 21.21 -0.95
N LEU A 62 -0.70 21.92 -2.07
CA LEU A 62 -0.32 23.33 -2.06
C LEU A 62 -1.33 24.17 -1.26
N LEU A 63 -2.63 23.92 -1.46
CA LEU A 63 -3.70 24.63 -0.77
C LEU A 63 -3.76 24.28 0.72
N MET A 64 -3.59 23.01 1.08
CA MET A 64 -3.50 22.54 2.47
C MET A 64 -2.34 23.23 3.19
N ASN A 65 -1.13 23.17 2.63
CA ASN A 65 0.05 23.76 3.24
C ASN A 65 -0.06 25.29 3.37
N THR A 66 -0.58 25.97 2.35
CA THR A 66 -0.83 27.42 2.43
C THR A 66 -1.86 27.78 3.50
N THR A 67 -2.92 26.97 3.63
CA THR A 67 -4.03 27.25 4.55
C THR A 67 -3.65 26.99 6.01
N TYR A 68 -2.97 25.87 6.27
CA TYR A 68 -2.74 25.38 7.64
C TYR A 68 -1.38 25.75 8.23
N SER A 69 -0.44 26.26 7.43
CA SER A 69 0.79 26.87 7.97
C SER A 69 0.53 28.20 8.69
N SER A 70 -0.67 28.76 8.54
CA SER A 70 -1.10 29.97 9.24
C SER A 70 -1.46 29.69 10.71
N SER A 71 -1.09 30.60 11.62
CA SER A 71 -1.47 30.52 13.04
C SER A 71 -2.97 30.68 13.30
N GLN A 72 -3.75 31.06 12.28
CA GLN A 72 -5.20 31.25 12.37
C GLN A 72 -6.02 30.00 12.04
N ALA A 73 -5.38 28.88 11.70
CA ALA A 73 -6.08 27.63 11.42
C ALA A 73 -6.88 27.16 12.66
N PRO A 74 -8.19 26.88 12.54
CA PRO A 74 -9.01 26.52 13.69
C PRO A 74 -8.56 25.22 14.36
N LEU A 75 -8.38 25.28 15.68
CA LEU A 75 -8.15 24.10 16.52
C LEU A 75 -9.32 23.12 16.40
N LEU A 76 -9.03 21.83 16.57
CA LEU A 76 -10.05 20.80 16.72
C LEU A 76 -10.68 20.90 18.12
N PRO A 77 -11.98 21.22 18.26
CA PRO A 77 -12.59 21.46 19.58
C PRO A 77 -12.69 20.19 20.43
N ALA A 78 -13.05 19.07 19.80
CA ALA A 78 -13.11 17.75 20.41
C ALA A 78 -12.75 16.69 19.34
N PRO A 79 -11.79 15.78 19.62
CA PRO A 79 -11.51 14.68 18.72
C PRO A 79 -12.63 13.65 18.78
N VAL A 80 -13.04 13.16 17.61
CA VAL A 80 -14.08 12.14 17.46
C VAL A 80 -13.56 11.10 16.47
N GLU A 81 -13.74 9.81 16.78
CA GLU A 81 -13.38 8.74 15.84
C GLU A 81 -14.12 8.91 14.50
N ASN A 82 -13.43 8.57 13.43
CA ASN A 82 -13.83 8.75 12.03
C ASN A 82 -13.93 10.21 11.55
N ALA A 83 -13.67 11.21 12.39
CA ALA A 83 -13.65 12.60 11.95
C ALA A 83 -12.49 12.85 10.98
N LEU A 84 -12.76 13.62 9.92
CA LEU A 84 -11.75 14.10 8.98
C LEU A 84 -11.13 15.39 9.51
N VAL A 85 -9.81 15.44 9.49
CA VAL A 85 -9.01 16.52 10.07
C VAL A 85 -7.87 16.90 9.13
N ALA A 86 -7.31 18.10 9.34
CA ALA A 86 -5.99 18.43 8.83
C ALA A 86 -4.95 18.07 9.89
N ALA A 87 -3.94 17.30 9.49
CA ALA A 87 -2.90 16.78 10.38
C ALA A 87 -1.50 17.15 9.87
N PRO A 88 -0.58 17.54 10.76
CA PRO A 88 0.82 17.78 10.39
C PRO A 88 1.59 16.46 10.26
N ALA A 89 2.40 16.34 9.21
CA ALA A 89 3.35 15.24 9.01
C ALA A 89 4.47 15.69 8.08
N MET A 90 5.68 15.12 8.17
CA MET A 90 6.77 15.35 7.21
C MET A 90 7.02 16.83 6.82
N GLY A 91 6.82 17.77 7.76
CA GLY A 91 6.99 19.22 7.51
C GLY A 91 5.85 19.91 6.74
N GLY A 92 4.73 19.23 6.50
CA GLY A 92 3.55 19.78 5.82
C GLY A 92 2.22 19.37 6.47
N TRP A 93 1.12 19.73 5.80
CA TRP A 93 -0.25 19.47 6.24
C TRP A 93 -1.01 18.58 5.26
N PHE A 94 -1.69 17.58 5.81
CA PHE A 94 -2.33 16.51 5.06
C PHE A 94 -3.75 16.26 5.55
N ARG A 95 -4.59 15.67 4.69
CA ARG A 95 -5.90 15.17 5.10
C ARG A 95 -5.70 13.86 5.87
N ALA A 96 -6.36 13.74 7.01
CA ALA A 96 -6.31 12.53 7.82
C ALA A 96 -7.68 12.22 8.42
N GLN A 97 -7.87 10.95 8.78
CA GLN A 97 -9.02 10.46 9.52
C GLN A 97 -8.57 10.01 10.90
N ILE A 98 -9.28 10.43 11.94
CA ILE A 98 -9.06 9.92 13.30
C ILE A 98 -9.58 8.48 13.36
N LEU A 99 -8.74 7.54 13.80
CA LEU A 99 -9.12 6.15 13.98
C LEU A 99 -9.35 5.78 15.44
N ALA A 100 -8.59 6.39 16.35
CA ALA A 100 -8.75 6.18 17.78
C ALA A 100 -8.37 7.45 18.53
N VAL A 101 -9.04 7.69 19.65
CA VAL A 101 -8.77 8.80 20.57
C VAL A 101 -8.31 8.23 21.90
N ASP A 102 -7.13 8.64 22.37
CA ASP A 102 -6.65 8.34 23.71
C ASP A 102 -6.81 9.58 24.60
N PRO A 103 -7.85 9.62 25.46
CA PRO A 103 -8.08 10.76 26.34
C PRO A 103 -7.05 10.86 27.48
N VAL A 104 -6.32 9.79 27.80
CA VAL A 104 -5.34 9.77 28.89
C VAL A 104 -4.08 10.49 28.46
N THR A 105 -3.59 10.20 27.25
CA THR A 105 -2.39 10.85 26.68
C THR A 105 -2.71 12.10 25.85
N ALA A 106 -3.99 12.42 25.70
CA ALA A 106 -4.49 13.49 24.82
C ALA A 106 -3.98 13.34 23.37
N SER A 107 -3.88 12.10 22.89
CA SER A 107 -3.40 11.78 21.54
C SER A 107 -4.48 11.12 20.68
N CYS A 108 -4.28 11.14 19.37
CA CYS A 108 -5.14 10.51 18.38
C CYS A 108 -4.29 9.69 17.43
N THR A 109 -4.70 8.45 17.17
CA THR A 109 -4.17 7.68 16.03
C THR A 109 -4.92 8.14 14.79
N VAL A 110 -4.18 8.57 13.77
CA VAL A 110 -4.75 9.03 12.49
C VAL A 110 -4.25 8.20 11.33
N LYS A 111 -5.07 8.10 10.28
CA LYS A 111 -4.72 7.55 8.96
C LYS A 111 -4.71 8.65 7.92
N PHE A 112 -3.64 8.78 7.13
CA PHE A 112 -3.60 9.79 6.06
C PHE A 112 -4.35 9.27 4.84
N VAL A 113 -5.42 9.97 4.45
CA VAL A 113 -6.37 9.46 3.45
C VAL A 113 -5.86 9.57 2.01
N ASP A 114 -4.82 10.38 1.78
CA ASP A 114 -4.24 10.56 0.45
C ASP A 114 -2.96 9.77 0.23
N TYR A 115 -2.21 9.48 1.29
CA TYR A 115 -0.90 8.83 1.22
C TYR A 115 -0.86 7.47 1.92
N GLY A 116 -1.85 7.19 2.76
CA GLY A 116 -1.87 6.03 3.62
C GLY A 116 -0.94 6.17 4.81
N GLY A 117 -0.78 5.07 5.53
CA GLY A 117 0.00 5.02 6.76
C GLY A 117 -0.68 5.70 7.93
N TYR A 118 -0.03 5.55 9.08
CA TYR A 118 -0.59 5.83 10.39
C TYR A 118 0.37 6.69 11.19
N LEU A 119 -0.18 7.55 12.05
CA LEU A 119 0.61 8.31 13.01
C LEU A 119 -0.19 8.55 14.28
N SER A 120 0.48 8.48 15.44
CA SER A 120 -0.09 9.00 16.69
C SER A 120 0.35 10.46 16.85
N LEU A 121 -0.62 11.35 17.00
CA LEU A 121 -0.42 12.78 17.11
C LEU A 121 -1.12 13.33 18.35
N GLU A 122 -0.55 14.37 18.95
CA GLU A 122 -1.26 15.11 20.00
C GLU A 122 -2.54 15.73 19.42
N THR A 123 -3.63 15.67 20.18
CA THR A 123 -4.93 16.25 19.80
C THR A 123 -4.78 17.75 19.46
N ALA A 124 -3.93 18.46 20.20
CA ALA A 124 -3.65 19.87 19.99
C ALA A 124 -2.93 20.18 18.66
N ALA A 125 -2.31 19.19 18.02
CA ALA A 125 -1.67 19.33 16.71
C ALA A 125 -2.69 19.29 15.55
N LEU A 126 -3.86 18.66 15.78
CA LEU A 126 -4.90 18.52 14.76
C LEU A 126 -5.67 19.82 14.54
N ARG A 127 -6.18 20.01 13.33
CA ARG A 127 -6.99 21.17 12.93
C ARG A 127 -8.28 20.70 12.27
N GLN A 128 -9.33 21.53 12.38
CA GLN A 128 -10.56 21.30 11.63
C GLN A 128 -10.27 21.35 10.12
N ILE A 129 -10.83 20.40 9.36
CA ILE A 129 -10.66 20.39 7.91
C ILE A 129 -11.62 21.40 7.23
N ARG A 130 -11.13 22.10 6.21
CA ARG A 130 -11.95 23.00 5.38
C ARG A 130 -12.80 22.16 4.43
N ALA A 131 -14.08 22.48 4.30
CA ALA A 131 -15.04 21.59 3.64
C ALA A 131 -14.73 21.34 2.16
N ASP A 132 -14.23 22.34 1.45
CA ASP A 132 -13.85 22.25 0.03
C ASP A 132 -12.64 21.32 -0.21
N PHE A 133 -11.79 21.09 0.79
CA PHE A 133 -10.70 20.10 0.70
C PHE A 133 -11.19 18.66 0.69
N LEU A 134 -12.48 18.41 0.95
CA LEU A 134 -13.10 17.09 0.86
C LEU A 134 -13.70 16.81 -0.53
N SER A 135 -13.63 17.76 -1.47
CA SER A 135 -14.14 17.56 -2.83
C SER A 135 -13.30 16.58 -3.67
N LEU A 136 -12.00 16.46 -3.37
CA LEU A 136 -11.13 15.47 -3.99
C LEU A 136 -11.37 14.10 -3.31
N PRO A 137 -11.58 13.00 -4.06
CA PRO A 137 -11.59 11.66 -3.48
C PRO A 137 -10.31 11.38 -2.67
N PHE A 138 -10.35 10.47 -1.73
CA PHE A 138 -9.19 10.02 -0.97
C PHE A 138 -8.29 9.18 -1.87
N GLN A 139 -7.02 9.60 -1.99
CA GLN A 139 -6.13 9.05 -3.00
C GLN A 139 -5.47 7.73 -2.60
N ALA A 140 -5.41 7.39 -1.31
CA ALA A 140 -4.81 6.15 -0.84
C ALA A 140 -5.85 5.05 -0.65
N ILE A 141 -5.56 3.88 -1.23
CA ILE A 141 -6.30 2.64 -1.05
C ILE A 141 -5.45 1.73 -0.18
N GLU A 142 -6.01 1.27 0.93
CA GLU A 142 -5.37 0.30 1.82
C GLU A 142 -5.47 -1.10 1.20
N CYS A 143 -4.38 -1.86 1.23
CA CYS A 143 -4.29 -3.18 0.60
C CYS A 143 -3.53 -4.18 1.50
N GLY A 144 -3.90 -5.45 1.36
CA GLY A 144 -3.15 -6.59 1.89
C GLY A 144 -2.63 -7.50 0.79
N LEU A 145 -1.58 -8.30 1.06
CA LEU A 145 -1.13 -9.34 0.11
C LEU A 145 -1.99 -10.60 0.21
N ALA A 146 -2.57 -11.02 -0.91
CA ALA A 146 -3.40 -12.20 -0.99
C ALA A 146 -2.63 -13.51 -0.73
N ASN A 147 -3.30 -14.46 -0.07
CA ASN A 147 -2.93 -15.87 0.06
C ASN A 147 -1.57 -16.17 0.71
N ILE A 148 -0.98 -15.21 1.41
CA ILE A 148 0.25 -15.40 2.16
C ILE A 148 0.16 -14.80 3.56
N VAL A 149 0.91 -15.39 4.49
CA VAL A 149 1.06 -14.90 5.86
C VAL A 149 2.53 -14.92 6.27
N PRO A 150 2.95 -14.14 7.29
CA PRO A 150 4.32 -14.16 7.79
C PRO A 150 4.80 -15.57 8.13
N ASN A 151 6.08 -15.83 7.86
CA ASN A 151 6.74 -17.06 8.23
C ASN A 151 7.75 -16.80 9.38
N ASN A 152 7.38 -17.23 10.58
CA ASN A 152 8.05 -16.86 11.83
C ASN A 152 9.10 -17.89 12.28
N ASN A 153 9.56 -18.73 11.37
CA ASN A 153 10.59 -19.74 11.65
C ASN A 153 12.04 -19.19 11.57
N THR A 154 12.23 -17.89 11.29
CA THR A 154 13.54 -17.27 11.02
C THR A 154 14.16 -16.51 12.20
N SER A 155 13.53 -16.45 13.38
CA SER A 155 14.05 -15.63 14.50
C SER A 155 15.19 -16.25 15.33
N ASN A 156 15.73 -17.42 14.98
CA ASN A 156 16.73 -18.11 15.79
C ASN A 156 18.01 -18.41 15.00
N ASN A 157 18.81 -17.39 14.69
CA ASN A 157 20.26 -17.58 14.52
C ASN A 157 21.04 -16.30 14.78
N SER A 158 21.08 -15.91 16.06
CA SER A 158 22.12 -15.00 16.57
C SER A 158 23.00 -15.79 17.54
N THR A 159 24.20 -16.16 17.07
CA THR A 159 25.40 -16.49 17.86
C THR A 159 25.33 -17.64 18.87
N GLU A 160 25.80 -18.82 18.45
CA GLU A 160 26.51 -19.72 19.36
C GLU A 160 27.79 -19.02 19.86
N GLY A 161 27.69 -18.42 21.04
CA GLY A 161 28.81 -18.00 21.87
C GLY A 161 28.80 -18.85 23.14
N GLU A 162 29.67 -19.86 23.16
CA GLU A 162 29.97 -20.74 24.28
C GLU A 162 30.33 -19.94 25.55
N SER A 163 29.58 -20.12 26.66
CA SER A 163 30.09 -20.30 28.04
C SER A 163 29.00 -20.17 29.12
N GLY A 164 28.85 -21.22 29.94
CA GLY A 164 28.65 -21.07 31.39
C GLY A 164 27.22 -21.19 31.97
N LEU A 165 26.94 -22.35 32.58
CA LEU A 165 26.04 -22.63 33.72
C LEU A 165 25.15 -21.47 34.26
N THR A 166 23.83 -21.68 34.34
CA THR A 166 23.05 -21.69 35.61
C THR A 166 21.55 -21.99 35.40
N VAL A 167 21.08 -22.99 36.18
CA VAL A 167 19.75 -23.21 36.81
C VAL A 167 18.48 -23.02 35.98
N GLU A 168 17.81 -24.16 35.75
CA GLU A 168 16.45 -24.31 35.24
C GLU A 168 15.41 -23.63 36.14
N SER A 169 14.62 -22.73 35.56
CA SER A 169 13.27 -22.42 36.04
C SER A 169 12.32 -22.50 34.86
N GLU A 170 11.68 -23.66 34.68
CA GLU A 170 10.66 -23.84 33.66
C GLU A 170 9.41 -23.04 34.02
N THR A 171 9.14 -21.99 33.26
CA THR A 171 7.78 -21.48 33.08
C THR A 171 7.34 -21.91 31.67
N PRO A 172 6.11 -22.43 31.50
CA PRO A 172 5.63 -22.79 30.18
C PRO A 172 5.29 -21.49 29.45
N VAL A 173 6.26 -20.96 28.69
CA VAL A 173 6.00 -19.87 27.77
C VAL A 173 5.14 -20.47 26.67
N SER A 174 3.84 -20.21 26.71
CA SER A 174 2.97 -20.45 25.57
C SER A 174 3.59 -19.71 24.39
N SER A 175 4.11 -20.45 23.41
CA SER A 175 4.66 -19.90 22.19
C SER A 175 3.55 -19.21 21.42
N SER A 176 3.28 -17.95 21.76
CA SER A 176 2.52 -17.06 20.90
C SER A 176 3.38 -16.83 19.67
N CYS A 177 3.17 -17.68 18.66
CA CYS A 177 3.67 -17.48 17.32
C CYS A 177 3.37 -16.02 16.95
N SER A 178 4.39 -15.18 16.80
CA SER A 178 4.17 -13.80 16.38
C SER A 178 3.51 -13.84 15.00
N THR A 179 2.50 -13.00 14.79
CA THR A 179 1.77 -12.88 13.52
C THR A 179 2.33 -11.72 12.69
N GLU A 180 3.56 -11.30 12.97
CA GLU A 180 4.14 -10.07 12.45
C GLU A 180 5.14 -10.38 11.33
N TRP A 181 5.12 -9.55 10.28
CA TRP A 181 6.09 -9.58 9.20
C TRP A 181 7.45 -9.07 9.68
N SER A 182 8.54 -9.72 9.25
CA SER A 182 9.89 -9.26 9.58
C SER A 182 10.27 -7.97 8.82
N GLU A 183 11.22 -7.21 9.36
CA GLU A 183 11.73 -6.00 8.69
C GLU A 183 12.46 -6.33 7.39
N GLU A 184 13.08 -7.50 7.28
CA GLU A 184 13.71 -7.98 6.04
C GLU A 184 12.66 -8.25 4.96
N ALA A 185 11.52 -8.83 5.34
CA ALA A 185 10.39 -9.02 4.43
C ALA A 185 9.86 -7.67 3.94
N ARG A 186 9.70 -6.70 4.85
CA ARG A 186 9.28 -5.33 4.51
C ARG A 186 10.30 -4.65 3.60
N GLY A 187 11.59 -4.83 3.88
CA GLY A 187 12.70 -4.31 3.09
C GLY A 187 12.75 -4.89 1.67
N LEU A 188 12.46 -6.18 1.50
CA LEU A 188 12.32 -6.82 0.20
C LEU A 188 11.19 -6.19 -0.61
N VAL A 189 9.99 -6.08 -0.03
CA VAL A 189 8.84 -5.45 -0.70
C VAL A 189 9.21 -4.03 -1.11
N HIS A 190 9.74 -3.22 -0.20
CA HIS A 190 10.19 -1.86 -0.50
C HIS A 190 11.18 -1.83 -1.67
N GLY A 191 12.18 -2.70 -1.69
CA GLY A 191 13.18 -2.76 -2.77
C GLY A 191 12.60 -3.15 -4.13
N LEU A 192 11.56 -3.98 -4.16
CA LEU A 192 10.88 -4.43 -5.38
C LEU A 192 9.89 -3.39 -5.93
N THR A 193 9.34 -2.54 -5.06
CA THR A 193 8.20 -1.69 -5.40
C THR A 193 8.50 -0.20 -5.45
N SER A 194 9.52 0.27 -4.73
CA SER A 194 9.78 1.70 -4.56
C SER A 194 10.14 2.37 -5.89
N GLY A 195 9.44 3.45 -6.23
CA GLY A 195 9.67 4.23 -7.44
C GLY A 195 9.13 3.64 -8.75
N HIS A 196 8.37 2.54 -8.70
CA HIS A 196 7.86 1.85 -9.89
C HIS A 196 6.33 1.88 -9.97
N ILE A 197 5.80 1.83 -11.19
CA ILE A 197 4.40 1.46 -11.44
C ILE A 197 4.31 -0.06 -11.40
N LEU A 198 3.35 -0.54 -10.61
CA LEU A 198 3.08 -1.94 -10.36
C LEU A 198 1.73 -2.31 -10.93
N GLN A 199 1.48 -3.61 -11.07
CA GLN A 199 0.14 -4.11 -11.36
C GLN A 199 -0.41 -4.81 -10.12
N ALA A 200 -1.58 -4.36 -9.67
CA ALA A 200 -2.33 -4.99 -8.58
C ALA A 200 -3.60 -5.64 -9.12
N GLN A 201 -3.77 -6.94 -8.86
CA GLN A 201 -4.97 -7.68 -9.17
C GLN A 201 -5.71 -8.01 -7.87
N VAL A 202 -6.98 -7.58 -7.77
CA VAL A 202 -7.83 -7.92 -6.62
C VAL A 202 -8.16 -9.40 -6.66
N TYR A 203 -7.85 -10.10 -5.56
CA TYR A 203 -8.18 -11.50 -5.37
C TYR A 203 -9.47 -11.67 -4.56
N ASP A 204 -9.53 -11.00 -3.40
CA ASP A 204 -10.66 -11.03 -2.47
C ASP A 204 -10.62 -9.78 -1.57
N TYR A 205 -11.50 -9.72 -0.58
CA TYR A 205 -11.57 -8.67 0.43
C TYR A 205 -11.52 -9.28 1.83
N ASP A 206 -10.84 -8.62 2.74
CA ASP A 206 -10.94 -8.97 4.16
C ASP A 206 -12.38 -8.75 4.65
N GLN A 207 -13.01 -9.80 5.18
CA GLN A 207 -14.44 -9.79 5.50
C GLN A 207 -14.80 -8.83 6.64
N ASN A 208 -13.85 -8.45 7.48
CA ASN A 208 -14.08 -7.58 8.63
C ASN A 208 -13.89 -6.11 8.28
N THR A 209 -12.87 -5.81 7.48
CA THR A 209 -12.40 -4.45 7.19
C THR A 209 -12.78 -3.96 5.80
N GLY A 210 -13.07 -4.87 4.86
CA GLY A 210 -13.29 -4.54 3.45
C GLY A 210 -12.00 -4.17 2.70
N VAL A 211 -10.82 -4.42 3.29
CA VAL A 211 -9.54 -4.14 2.64
C VAL A 211 -9.31 -5.12 1.49
N PRO A 212 -9.02 -4.65 0.25
CA PRO A 212 -8.69 -5.52 -0.86
C PRO A 212 -7.40 -6.31 -0.61
N MET A 213 -7.49 -7.62 -0.81
CA MET A 213 -6.37 -8.55 -0.82
C MET A 213 -5.91 -8.73 -2.26
N VAL A 214 -4.66 -8.41 -2.56
CA VAL A 214 -4.16 -8.32 -3.94
C VAL A 214 -2.99 -9.25 -4.22
N TYR A 215 -2.89 -9.68 -5.48
CA TYR A 215 -1.63 -10.10 -6.06
C TYR A 215 -0.92 -8.89 -6.63
N LEU A 216 0.36 -8.73 -6.26
CA LEU A 216 1.15 -7.56 -6.65
C LEU A 216 2.30 -7.98 -7.57
N TYR A 217 2.34 -7.37 -8.75
CA TYR A 217 3.34 -7.64 -9.78
C TYR A 217 4.21 -6.41 -10.00
N THR A 218 5.52 -6.62 -10.07
CA THR A 218 6.50 -5.60 -10.46
C THR A 218 7.27 -6.05 -11.70
N LEU A 219 7.84 -5.12 -12.44
CA LEU A 219 8.74 -5.39 -13.55
C LEU A 219 10.17 -5.12 -13.12
N ARG A 220 11.03 -6.13 -13.19
CA ARG A 220 12.45 -6.03 -12.85
C ARG A 220 13.28 -6.63 -13.98
N ASP A 221 14.17 -5.84 -14.56
CA ASP A 221 15.06 -6.28 -15.65
C ASP A 221 14.31 -6.93 -16.84
N SER A 222 13.09 -6.44 -17.14
CA SER A 222 12.14 -6.99 -18.14
C SER A 222 11.45 -8.32 -17.76
N GLU A 223 11.64 -8.81 -16.53
CA GLU A 223 10.94 -9.96 -16.00
C GLU A 223 9.79 -9.52 -15.08
N VAL A 224 8.67 -10.24 -15.15
CA VAL A 224 7.52 -10.03 -14.26
C VAL A 224 7.79 -10.80 -12.97
N VAL A 225 7.81 -10.08 -11.85
CA VAL A 225 7.98 -10.65 -10.51
C VAL A 225 6.67 -10.55 -9.75
N LEU A 226 6.14 -11.69 -9.32
CA LEU A 226 5.02 -11.75 -8.39
C LEU A 226 5.55 -11.60 -6.96
N VAL A 227 5.34 -10.44 -6.35
CA VAL A 227 5.87 -10.09 -5.02
C VAL A 227 5.42 -11.10 -3.95
N ASN A 228 4.18 -11.59 -4.04
CA ASN A 228 3.65 -12.57 -3.11
C ASN A 228 4.48 -13.87 -3.11
N GLN A 229 4.83 -14.36 -4.30
CA GLN A 229 5.60 -15.58 -4.49
C GLN A 229 7.06 -15.38 -4.08
N GLU A 230 7.65 -14.23 -4.44
CA GLU A 230 9.03 -13.89 -4.05
C GLU A 230 9.22 -13.91 -2.52
N LEU A 231 8.22 -13.44 -1.75
CA LEU A 231 8.24 -13.52 -0.28
C LEU A 231 8.23 -14.98 0.22
N VAL A 232 7.49 -15.87 -0.44
CA VAL A 232 7.43 -17.30 -0.07
C VAL A 232 8.74 -18.01 -0.44
N GLU A 233 9.26 -17.78 -1.64
CA GLU A 233 10.50 -18.41 -2.12
C GLU A 233 11.73 -18.02 -1.28
N ARG A 234 11.75 -16.80 -0.75
CA ARG A 234 12.79 -16.34 0.17
C ARG A 234 12.55 -16.73 1.63
N GLY A 235 11.46 -17.45 1.91
CA GLY A 235 11.14 -17.94 3.25
C GLY A 235 10.58 -16.88 4.21
N TYR A 236 10.24 -15.68 3.72
CA TYR A 236 9.62 -14.63 4.55
C TYR A 236 8.12 -14.84 4.76
N ALA A 237 7.48 -15.59 3.86
CA ALA A 237 6.06 -15.91 3.92
C ALA A 237 5.79 -17.40 3.73
N LYS A 238 4.59 -17.83 4.14
CA LYS A 238 4.02 -19.13 3.79
C LYS A 238 2.64 -18.92 3.17
N LEU A 239 2.20 -19.88 2.37
CA LEU A 239 0.84 -19.86 1.81
C LEU A 239 -0.20 -19.93 2.93
N HIS A 240 -1.27 -19.18 2.77
CA HIS A 240 -2.46 -19.30 3.61
C HIS A 240 -3.08 -20.70 3.45
N GLU A 241 -3.65 -21.27 4.52
CA GLU A 241 -4.06 -22.69 4.59
C GLU A 241 -4.98 -23.13 3.44
N GLU A 242 -5.93 -22.28 3.05
CA GLU A 242 -6.82 -22.54 1.90
C GLU A 242 -6.06 -22.59 0.57
N ALA A 243 -5.09 -21.69 0.36
CA ALA A 243 -4.26 -21.68 -0.84
C ALA A 243 -3.33 -22.91 -0.89
N ALA A 244 -2.78 -23.34 0.25
CA ALA A 244 -1.93 -24.53 0.34
C ALA A 244 -2.69 -25.83 -0.03
N SER A 245 -3.99 -25.90 0.29
CA SER A 245 -4.84 -27.04 -0.06
C SER A 245 -5.08 -27.17 -1.58
N LEU A 246 -5.16 -26.05 -2.29
CA LEU A 246 -5.32 -26.02 -3.75
C LEU A 246 -4.03 -26.43 -4.46
N VAL A 247 -2.86 -25.98 -3.96
CA VAL A 247 -1.56 -26.33 -4.54
C VAL A 247 -1.27 -27.82 -4.38
N SER A 248 -1.49 -28.39 -3.19
CA SER A 248 -1.30 -29.83 -2.95
C SER A 248 -2.24 -30.71 -3.80
N SER A 249 -3.42 -30.20 -4.14
CA SER A 249 -4.37 -30.87 -5.05
C SER A 249 -3.89 -30.88 -6.51
N THR A 250 -3.09 -29.89 -6.93
CA THR A 250 -2.53 -29.81 -8.29
C THR A 250 -1.27 -30.66 -8.48
N GLU A 251 -0.47 -30.88 -7.43
CA GLU A 251 0.76 -31.68 -7.50
C GLU A 251 0.51 -33.20 -7.55
N THR A 252 -0.70 -33.67 -7.23
CA THR A 252 -1.00 -35.12 -7.19
C THR A 252 -1.42 -35.72 -8.56
N LYS A 253 -1.34 -34.97 -9.67
CA LYS A 253 -1.83 -35.42 -10.99
C LYS A 253 -0.81 -35.35 -12.14
N VAL A 254 0.47 -35.59 -11.88
CA VAL A 254 1.44 -35.88 -12.95
C VAL A 254 2.22 -37.15 -12.60
N SER A 255 1.70 -38.30 -13.06
CA SER A 255 2.49 -39.53 -13.19
C SER A 255 3.07 -39.61 -14.60
N PRO A 256 4.34 -40.00 -14.78
CA PRO A 256 4.96 -40.06 -16.10
C PRO A 256 4.51 -41.33 -16.84
N SER A 257 3.71 -41.17 -17.89
CA SER A 257 3.49 -42.23 -18.88
C SER A 257 4.52 -42.10 -20.00
N THR A 258 5.51 -42.99 -19.96
CA THR A 258 6.42 -43.33 -21.07
C THR A 258 5.63 -43.84 -22.27
N THR A 259 5.78 -43.23 -23.44
CA THR A 259 5.69 -43.94 -24.74
C THR A 259 6.51 -43.19 -25.80
N THR A 260 7.12 -44.00 -26.65
CA THR A 260 8.25 -43.85 -27.55
C THR A 260 8.00 -43.08 -28.85
N SER A 261 9.10 -42.61 -29.42
CA SER A 261 9.34 -41.87 -30.67
C SER A 261 8.87 -42.53 -31.97
N SER A 262 8.38 -41.72 -32.91
CA SER A 262 8.59 -41.72 -34.39
C SER A 262 7.58 -40.71 -34.96
N GLY A 263 7.79 -39.82 -35.94
CA GLY A 263 8.84 -39.51 -36.91
C GLY A 263 8.12 -38.95 -38.16
N ILE A 264 8.59 -37.82 -38.72
CA ILE A 264 8.31 -37.27 -40.08
C ILE A 264 6.89 -36.62 -40.20
N SER A 265 6.58 -35.44 -40.78
CA SER A 265 7.12 -34.64 -41.90
C SER A 265 6.49 -33.22 -41.89
N SER A 266 7.17 -32.22 -42.45
CA SER A 266 6.61 -30.93 -42.87
C SER A 266 5.63 -31.07 -44.07
N PRO A 267 4.79 -30.06 -44.36
CA PRO A 267 5.13 -29.18 -45.49
C PRO A 267 4.71 -27.70 -45.33
N SER A 268 5.05 -26.96 -46.39
CA SER A 268 5.26 -25.51 -46.56
C SER A 268 4.02 -24.60 -46.66
N SER A 269 4.25 -23.33 -46.28
CA SER A 269 3.87 -22.04 -46.91
C SER A 269 2.48 -21.82 -47.51
N GLU A 270 1.83 -20.73 -47.07
CA GLU A 270 1.16 -19.78 -47.97
C GLU A 270 1.12 -18.36 -47.36
N GLN A 271 1.36 -17.37 -48.22
CA GLN A 271 1.41 -15.92 -47.96
C GLN A 271 0.00 -15.31 -47.96
N SER A 272 -0.21 -14.25 -47.16
CA SER A 272 -1.15 -13.18 -47.53
C SER A 272 -0.72 -11.84 -46.92
N THR A 273 -0.90 -10.81 -47.72
CA THR A 273 -0.35 -9.45 -47.68
C THR A 273 -1.15 -8.44 -46.84
N THR A 274 -0.43 -7.59 -46.09
CA THR A 274 -0.53 -6.13 -45.77
C THR A 274 -1.80 -5.31 -46.12
N PRO A 275 -2.08 -4.13 -45.47
CA PRO A 275 -1.08 -3.15 -45.00
C PRO A 275 -1.23 -2.46 -43.63
N GLU A 276 -0.06 -1.94 -43.23
CA GLU A 276 0.28 -1.03 -42.13
C GLU A 276 -0.45 0.32 -42.20
N SER A 277 -0.68 0.92 -41.03
CA SER A 277 -0.87 2.36 -40.89
C SER A 277 0.08 2.89 -39.81
N ASP A 278 1.02 3.71 -40.25
CA ASP A 278 2.01 4.44 -39.46
C ASP A 278 1.36 5.33 -38.39
N ILE A 279 1.79 5.18 -37.13
CA ILE A 279 1.71 6.24 -36.12
C ILE A 279 3.06 6.36 -35.43
N THR A 280 3.76 7.44 -35.73
CA THR A 280 4.99 7.88 -35.08
C THR A 280 4.70 8.42 -33.67
N PRO A 281 5.46 8.04 -32.62
CA PRO A 281 5.44 8.76 -31.35
C PRO A 281 6.41 9.96 -31.41
N ILE A 282 5.89 11.15 -31.13
CA ILE A 282 6.64 12.39 -30.94
C ILE A 282 7.44 12.27 -29.63
N LEU A 283 8.76 12.39 -29.75
CA LEU A 283 9.70 12.48 -28.64
C LEU A 283 9.55 13.86 -27.96
N ALA A 284 8.99 13.88 -26.74
CA ALA A 284 8.97 15.09 -25.91
C ALA A 284 10.24 15.12 -25.05
N THR A 285 11.10 16.08 -25.34
CA THR A 285 12.32 16.41 -24.61
C THR A 285 11.98 16.82 -23.16
N VAL A 286 12.46 16.04 -22.18
CA VAL A 286 12.47 16.44 -20.78
C VAL A 286 13.68 17.35 -20.57
N ASN A 287 13.43 18.62 -20.29
CA ASN A 287 14.46 19.54 -19.79
C ASN A 287 14.76 19.18 -18.33
N GLU A 288 16.02 18.86 -18.06
CA GLU A 288 16.59 18.81 -16.72
C GLU A 288 16.50 20.19 -16.06
N ILE A 289 15.88 20.25 -14.87
CA ILE A 289 15.97 21.41 -13.97
C ILE A 289 16.98 21.06 -12.89
N THR A 290 18.11 21.75 -12.91
CA THR A 290 19.14 21.74 -11.87
C THR A 290 18.65 22.44 -10.59
N PRO A 291 19.05 21.98 -9.40
CA PRO A 291 18.70 22.65 -8.14
C PRO A 291 19.53 23.92 -7.94
N LEU A 292 18.86 25.03 -7.63
CA LEU A 292 19.48 26.28 -7.19
C LEU A 292 20.07 26.12 -5.79
N THR A 293 21.35 26.45 -5.69
CA THR A 293 22.11 26.56 -4.45
C THR A 293 21.63 27.73 -3.60
N ALA A 294 21.52 27.48 -2.29
CA ALA A 294 21.29 28.50 -1.27
C ALA A 294 22.47 29.47 -1.18
N ALA A 295 22.20 30.77 -1.23
CA ALA A 295 23.15 31.81 -0.88
C ALA A 295 22.89 32.26 0.57
N SER A 296 23.90 32.08 1.41
CA SER A 296 24.01 32.66 2.74
C SER A 296 24.07 34.18 2.68
N THR A 297 23.26 34.85 3.51
CA THR A 297 23.64 36.05 4.27
C THR A 297 22.73 36.19 5.48
#